data_AF-A0A957EXK5-F1
#
_entry.id   AF-A0A957EXK5-F1
#
_cell.length_a   1.000
_cell.length_b   1.000
_cell.length_c   1.000
_cell.angle_alpha   90.00
_cell.angle_beta   90.00
_cell.angle_gamma   90.00
#
_symmetry.space_group_name_H-M   'P 1'
#
loop_
_entity.id
_entity.type
_entity.pdbx_description
1 polymer ?
#
loop_
_entity_poly.entity_id
_entity_poly.type
_entity_poly.pdbx_seq_one_letter_code
_entity_poly.pdbx_strand_id
1 'polypeptide(L)'
;GNEGENEAHGFLVECPDNFFNQCECGSSSGSGFFVNGTNLHFVNCKSWYSDLSGWQIHKPRGQFSACEAQDNAQHGFYITTGPTSLVGCHADSNSWNEPNKASDFDGFHIPWGNRIQLVGCSAYDKNEGGRGNWQRYGFFLGTTANHCQIIATADNNATAPTGGTGIGNATNLIMVAG
;
A
#
# COMPACT_ATOMS: atom_id res chain seq x y z
N GLY A 1 14.28 10.10 -8.53
CA GLY A 1 15.50 9.57 -7.91
C GLY A 1 15.77 8.21 -8.51
N ASN A 2 17.02 7.79 -8.55
CA ASN A 2 17.41 6.43 -8.95
C ASN A 2 17.01 5.44 -7.85
N GLU A 3 15.74 5.04 -7.79
CA GLU A 3 15.23 4.01 -6.87
C GLU A 3 15.21 2.61 -7.54
N GLY A 4 16.23 2.28 -8.36
CA GLY A 4 16.18 1.05 -9.16
C GLY A 4 17.48 0.25 -9.31
N GLU A 5 18.62 0.75 -8.85
CA GLU A 5 19.91 0.11 -9.20
C GLU A 5 20.65 -0.58 -8.03
N ASN A 6 20.24 -0.39 -6.76
CA ASN A 6 20.96 -0.96 -5.61
C ASN A 6 20.10 -1.74 -4.60
N GLU A 7 18.80 -1.89 -4.83
CA GLU A 7 17.88 -2.55 -3.89
C GLU A 7 17.42 -3.90 -4.46
N ALA A 8 17.53 -4.97 -3.66
CA ALA A 8 17.08 -6.30 -4.08
C ALA A 8 15.59 -6.46 -3.75
N HIS A 9 14.74 -6.10 -4.71
CA HIS A 9 13.31 -6.36 -4.63
C HIS A 9 13.02 -7.87 -4.63
N GLY A 10 11.98 -8.30 -3.92
CA GLY A 10 11.54 -9.70 -3.97
C GLY A 10 11.06 -10.09 -5.37
N PHE A 11 10.14 -9.29 -5.90
CA PHE A 11 9.65 -9.37 -7.27
C PHE A 11 9.82 -8.02 -7.96
N LEU A 12 10.72 -7.96 -8.94
CA LEU A 12 10.79 -6.87 -9.91
C LEU A 12 9.95 -7.25 -11.13
N VAL A 13 8.75 -6.66 -11.26
CA VAL A 13 7.79 -7.04 -12.30
C VAL A 13 7.68 -5.92 -13.33
N GLU A 14 8.38 -6.06 -14.45
CA GLU A 14 8.42 -5.05 -15.51
C GLU A 14 7.60 -5.45 -16.75
N CYS A 15 7.40 -6.76 -16.96
CA CYS A 15 6.68 -7.27 -18.12
C CYS A 15 5.16 -7.03 -17.95
N PRO A 16 4.47 -6.43 -18.93
CA PRO A 16 3.03 -6.19 -18.86
C PRO A 16 2.20 -7.46 -19.12
N ASP A 17 0.89 -7.38 -18.87
CA ASP A 17 -0.09 -8.41 -19.27
C ASP A 17 0.09 -9.79 -18.61
N ASN A 18 0.60 -9.81 -17.37
CA ASN A 18 0.83 -11.04 -16.62
C ASN A 18 -0.15 -11.21 -15.45
N PHE A 19 -0.28 -12.47 -15.02
CA PHE A 19 -1.08 -12.88 -13.87
C PHE A 19 -0.19 -13.60 -12.86
N PHE A 20 -0.27 -13.18 -11.60
CA PHE A 20 0.48 -13.72 -10.47
C PHE A 20 -0.50 -14.16 -9.39
N ASN A 21 -0.31 -15.37 -8.88
CA ASN A 21 -1.20 -15.97 -7.88
C ASN A 21 -0.39 -16.62 -6.78
N GLN A 22 -0.74 -16.35 -5.53
CA GLN A 22 -0.10 -16.96 -4.36
C GLN A 22 1.42 -16.77 -4.33
N CYS A 23 1.89 -15.61 -4.79
CA CYS A 23 3.29 -15.24 -4.69
C CYS A 23 3.54 -14.61 -3.32
N GLU A 24 4.63 -15.00 -2.67
CA GLU A 24 5.01 -14.48 -1.36
C GLU A 24 6.44 -13.96 -1.40
N CYS A 25 6.66 -12.78 -0.81
CA CYS A 25 7.98 -12.23 -0.55
C CYS A 25 8.11 -11.90 0.94
N GLY A 26 9.16 -12.42 1.57
CA GLY A 26 9.57 -12.08 2.92
C GLY A 26 10.99 -11.51 2.94
N SER A 27 11.23 -10.48 3.76
CA SER A 27 12.57 -10.00 4.10
C SER A 27 13.43 -9.55 2.91
N SER A 28 12.84 -8.85 1.94
CA SER A 28 13.59 -8.22 0.85
C SER A 28 14.32 -6.96 1.33
N SER A 29 15.54 -6.71 0.81
CA SER A 29 16.26 -5.45 1.08
C SER A 29 15.74 -4.25 0.28
N GLY A 30 14.90 -4.50 -0.73
CA GLY A 30 14.03 -3.50 -1.35
C GLY A 30 12.57 -3.73 -0.99
N SER A 31 11.65 -3.28 -1.86
CA SER A 31 10.24 -3.65 -1.79
C SER A 31 9.98 -5.13 -2.07
N GLY A 32 8.95 -5.70 -1.45
CA GLY A 32 8.57 -7.08 -1.71
C GLY A 32 8.07 -7.27 -3.14
N PHE A 33 7.19 -6.38 -3.60
CA PHE A 33 6.75 -6.30 -4.99
C PHE A 33 6.99 -4.90 -5.55
N PHE A 34 7.95 -4.79 -6.47
CA PHE A 34 8.17 -3.60 -7.29
C PHE A 34 7.46 -3.78 -8.63
N VAL A 35 6.28 -3.17 -8.78
CA VAL A 35 5.38 -3.35 -9.91
C VAL A 35 5.56 -2.21 -10.92
N ASN A 36 6.38 -2.48 -11.94
CA ASN A 36 6.76 -1.56 -13.00
C ASN A 36 6.24 -1.98 -14.40
N GLY A 37 5.36 -2.98 -14.47
CA GLY A 37 4.62 -3.40 -15.66
C GLY A 37 3.16 -2.97 -15.63
N THR A 38 2.53 -2.77 -16.80
CA THR A 38 1.11 -2.39 -16.90
C THR A 38 0.19 -3.59 -17.06
N ASN A 39 -1.09 -3.44 -16.71
CA ASN A 39 -2.11 -4.47 -16.93
C ASN A 39 -1.75 -5.80 -16.25
N LEU A 40 -1.41 -5.71 -14.98
CA LEU A 40 -0.99 -6.85 -14.17
C LEU A 40 -2.10 -7.28 -13.22
N HIS A 41 -2.19 -8.58 -12.99
CA HIS A 41 -3.15 -9.16 -12.05
C HIS A 41 -2.38 -9.87 -10.94
N PHE A 42 -2.61 -9.46 -9.69
CA PHE A 42 -2.06 -10.12 -8.51
C PHE A 42 -3.19 -10.63 -7.64
N VAL A 43 -3.16 -11.90 -7.27
CA VAL A 43 -4.22 -12.56 -6.51
C VAL A 43 -3.61 -13.36 -5.37
N ASN A 44 -4.10 -13.16 -4.13
CA ASN A 44 -3.64 -13.88 -2.95
C ASN A 44 -2.12 -13.79 -2.71
N CYS A 45 -1.49 -12.65 -3.03
CA CYS A 45 -0.06 -12.47 -2.87
C CYS A 45 0.27 -11.74 -1.56
N LYS A 46 1.41 -12.02 -0.94
CA LYS A 46 1.79 -11.45 0.35
C LYS A 46 3.21 -10.90 0.36
N SER A 47 3.39 -9.71 0.90
CA SER A 47 4.69 -9.12 1.22
C SER A 47 4.85 -8.91 2.72
N TRP A 48 6.00 -9.27 3.28
CA TRP A 48 6.29 -9.03 4.69
C TRP A 48 7.76 -8.75 5.01
N TYR A 49 8.00 -7.94 6.06
CA TYR A 49 9.34 -7.53 6.52
C TYR A 49 10.28 -7.01 5.41
N SER A 50 9.74 -6.36 4.37
CA SER A 50 10.58 -5.66 3.39
C SER A 50 11.22 -4.42 4.02
N ASP A 51 12.47 -4.11 3.65
CA ASP A 51 13.18 -2.90 4.08
C ASP A 51 12.62 -1.62 3.44
N LEU A 52 11.76 -1.76 2.42
CA LEU A 52 10.97 -0.67 1.85
C LEU A 52 9.47 -0.95 2.01
N SER A 53 8.65 -0.52 1.05
CA SER A 53 7.21 -0.78 1.05
C SER A 53 6.92 -2.22 0.62
N GLY A 54 5.86 -2.83 1.14
CA GLY A 54 5.48 -4.19 0.72
C GLY A 54 5.13 -4.24 -0.77
N TRP A 55 4.36 -3.26 -1.23
CA TRP A 55 3.98 -3.08 -2.63
C TRP A 55 4.32 -1.68 -3.10
N GLN A 56 5.09 -1.57 -4.18
CA GLN A 56 5.30 -0.34 -4.93
C GLN A 56 4.66 -0.46 -6.30
N ILE A 57 3.57 0.27 -6.53
CA ILE A 57 2.75 0.18 -7.73
C ILE A 57 2.93 1.45 -8.56
N HIS A 58 3.74 1.33 -9.62
CA HIS A 58 4.20 2.46 -10.43
C HIS A 58 3.60 2.53 -11.83
N LYS A 59 2.99 1.44 -12.32
CA LYS A 59 2.32 1.43 -13.62
C LYS A 59 0.80 1.14 -13.55
N PRO A 60 0.01 1.76 -14.45
CA PRO A 60 -1.44 1.69 -14.39
C PRO A 60 -1.99 0.36 -14.90
N ARG A 61 -3.30 0.21 -14.74
CA ARG A 61 -4.13 -0.94 -15.10
C ARG A 61 -3.86 -2.18 -14.25
N GLY A 62 -3.26 -2.02 -13.08
CA GLY A 62 -3.11 -3.12 -12.13
C GLY A 62 -4.44 -3.52 -11.49
N GLN A 63 -4.62 -4.81 -11.27
CA GLN A 63 -5.72 -5.40 -10.53
C GLN A 63 -5.14 -6.29 -9.42
N PHE A 64 -5.37 -5.92 -8.18
CA PHE A 64 -4.87 -6.63 -7.01
C PHE A 64 -6.05 -7.12 -6.19
N SER A 65 -6.06 -8.39 -5.80
CA SER A 65 -7.14 -8.94 -5.01
C SER A 65 -6.63 -9.87 -3.92
N ALA A 66 -7.14 -9.68 -2.70
CA ALA A 66 -6.74 -10.44 -1.52
C ALA A 66 -5.21 -10.45 -1.30
N CYS A 67 -4.54 -9.34 -1.60
CA CYS A 67 -3.11 -9.20 -1.36
C CYS A 67 -2.84 -8.63 0.04
N GLU A 68 -1.69 -8.98 0.61
CA GLU A 68 -1.30 -8.57 1.95
C GLU A 68 0.04 -7.85 1.95
N ALA A 69 0.16 -6.86 2.84
CA ALA A 69 1.39 -6.15 3.15
C ALA A 69 1.52 -6.02 4.66
N GLN A 70 2.47 -6.75 5.25
CA GLN A 70 2.59 -6.87 6.70
C GLN A 70 3.98 -6.49 7.22
N ASP A 71 4.04 -5.69 8.28
CA ASP A 71 5.27 -5.36 9.02
C ASP A 71 6.43 -4.92 8.08
N ASN A 72 6.14 -4.24 6.98
CA ASN A 72 7.17 -3.66 6.10
C ASN A 72 7.71 -2.37 6.72
N ALA A 73 8.98 -2.04 6.46
CA ALA A 73 9.63 -0.88 7.05
C ALA A 73 8.99 0.43 6.57
N GLN A 74 8.51 0.49 5.32
CA GLN A 74 7.77 1.65 4.82
C GLN A 74 6.27 1.39 4.71
N HIS A 75 5.62 1.76 3.60
CA HIS A 75 4.19 1.61 3.42
C HIS A 75 3.78 0.15 3.20
N GLY A 76 2.53 -0.20 3.47
CA GLY A 76 1.98 -1.46 2.99
C GLY A 76 1.88 -1.46 1.47
N PHE A 77 1.11 -0.50 0.95
CA PHE A 77 0.92 -0.27 -0.48
C PHE A 77 1.24 1.19 -0.82
N TYR A 78 2.27 1.42 -1.63
CA TYR A 78 2.61 2.70 -2.22
C TYR A 78 2.13 2.74 -3.67
N ILE A 79 1.11 3.56 -3.95
CA ILE A 79 0.38 3.53 -5.22
C ILE A 79 0.46 4.91 -5.88
N THR A 80 1.19 5.01 -6.99
CA THR A 80 1.51 6.30 -7.62
C THR A 80 0.82 6.52 -8.97
N THR A 81 -0.09 5.62 -9.33
CA THR A 81 -0.67 5.60 -10.67
C THR A 81 -2.03 4.93 -10.71
N GLY A 82 -2.82 5.34 -11.68
CA GLY A 82 -4.06 4.67 -12.05
C GLY A 82 -4.39 4.89 -13.53
N PRO A 83 -5.45 4.27 -14.04
CA PRO A 83 -6.46 3.52 -13.28
C PRO A 83 -5.92 2.21 -12.71
N THR A 84 -6.17 1.91 -11.44
CA THR A 84 -5.69 0.69 -10.75
C THR A 84 -6.70 0.32 -9.67
N SER A 85 -7.00 -0.97 -9.50
CA SER A 85 -7.93 -1.47 -8.48
C SER A 85 -7.26 -2.43 -7.49
N LEU A 86 -7.52 -2.23 -6.21
CA LEU A 86 -7.17 -3.13 -5.13
C LEU A 86 -8.47 -3.52 -4.41
N VAL A 87 -8.71 -4.82 -4.27
CA VAL A 87 -9.94 -5.35 -3.70
C VAL A 87 -9.64 -6.37 -2.60
N GLY A 88 -10.14 -6.14 -1.40
CA GLY A 88 -9.93 -7.07 -0.28
C GLY A 88 -8.47 -7.18 0.16
N CYS A 89 -7.63 -6.19 -0.11
CA CYS A 89 -6.23 -6.19 0.31
C CYS A 89 -6.06 -5.74 1.77
N HIS A 90 -5.05 -6.25 2.46
CA HIS A 90 -4.77 -5.93 3.86
C HIS A 90 -3.40 -5.28 4.04
N ALA A 91 -3.38 -4.14 4.74
CA ALA A 91 -2.16 -3.52 5.23
C ALA A 91 -2.09 -3.68 6.75
N ASP A 92 -1.20 -4.53 7.23
CA ASP A 92 -1.05 -4.88 8.64
C ASP A 92 0.27 -4.33 9.19
N SER A 93 0.15 -3.31 10.04
CA SER A 93 1.25 -2.81 10.87
C SER A 93 2.53 -2.42 10.13
N ASN A 94 2.38 -1.72 9.02
CA ASN A 94 3.53 -1.20 8.27
C ASN A 94 4.19 -0.01 9.01
N SER A 95 5.25 0.56 8.45
CA SER A 95 6.21 1.42 9.17
C SER A 95 7.05 0.68 10.22
N TRP A 96 7.18 -0.64 10.09
CA TRP A 96 7.77 -1.47 11.14
C TRP A 96 9.27 -1.22 11.30
N ASN A 97 9.71 -1.09 12.56
CA ASN A 97 11.12 -0.93 12.93
C ASN A 97 11.80 0.34 12.38
N GLU A 98 11.04 1.32 11.92
CA GLU A 98 11.56 2.65 11.57
C GLU A 98 11.91 3.46 12.84
N PRO A 99 12.98 4.28 12.81
CA PRO A 99 13.40 5.07 13.97
C PRO A 99 12.31 5.98 14.53
N ASN A 100 11.48 6.53 13.64
CA ASN A 100 10.33 7.35 14.00
C ASN A 100 9.05 6.59 13.70
N LYS A 101 8.67 5.79 14.68
CA LYS A 101 7.35 5.16 14.71
C LYS A 101 6.25 6.19 14.40
N ALA A 102 5.32 5.82 13.53
CA ALA A 102 4.09 6.57 13.26
C ALA A 102 4.26 7.96 12.60
N SER A 103 5.43 8.35 12.10
CA SER A 103 5.59 9.65 11.44
C SER A 103 5.53 9.58 9.92
N ASP A 104 6.02 8.50 9.31
CA ASP A 104 6.44 8.56 7.91
C ASP A 104 5.57 7.73 6.96
N PHE A 105 5.14 6.53 7.37
CA PHE A 105 4.51 5.58 6.46
C PHE A 105 3.12 5.11 6.91
N ASP A 106 2.36 4.56 5.96
CA ASP A 106 0.91 4.36 6.03
C ASP A 106 0.57 2.96 5.51
N GLY A 107 -0.63 2.46 5.81
CA GLY A 107 -1.12 1.19 5.28
C GLY A 107 -1.25 1.23 3.76
N PHE A 108 -2.10 2.12 3.25
CA PHE A 108 -2.22 2.44 1.82
C PHE A 108 -1.86 3.90 1.60
N HIS A 109 -0.86 4.17 0.78
CA HIS A 109 -0.35 5.50 0.51
C HIS A 109 -0.50 5.85 -0.98
N ILE A 110 -1.37 6.81 -1.26
CA ILE A 110 -1.59 7.36 -2.60
C ILE A 110 -1.13 8.84 -2.57
N PRO A 111 0.13 9.14 -2.90
CA PRO A 111 0.62 10.52 -2.84
C PRO A 111 0.07 11.38 -3.97
N TRP A 112 -0.25 10.74 -5.10
CA TRP A 112 -0.90 11.31 -6.28
C TRP A 112 -1.51 10.18 -7.12
N GLY A 113 -2.33 10.52 -8.11
CA GLY A 113 -2.89 9.55 -9.04
C GLY A 113 -4.30 9.88 -9.50
N ASN A 114 -4.84 9.08 -10.41
CA ASN A 114 -6.19 9.25 -10.91
C ASN A 114 -6.87 7.89 -11.08
N ARG A 115 -8.15 7.78 -10.72
CA ARG A 115 -8.96 6.53 -10.88
C ARG A 115 -8.36 5.33 -10.15
N ILE A 116 -7.87 5.54 -8.94
CA ILE A 116 -7.43 4.45 -8.05
C ILE A 116 -8.62 4.00 -7.20
N GLN A 117 -8.86 2.70 -7.11
CA GLN A 117 -9.96 2.13 -6.34
C GLN A 117 -9.43 1.17 -5.28
N LEU A 118 -9.76 1.42 -4.02
CA LEU A 118 -9.51 0.55 -2.88
C LEU A 118 -10.87 0.13 -2.31
N VAL A 119 -11.29 -1.11 -2.53
CA VAL A 119 -12.64 -1.57 -2.16
C VAL A 119 -12.55 -2.82 -1.29
N GLY A 120 -13.16 -2.78 -0.11
CA GLY A 120 -13.07 -3.87 0.86
C GLY A 120 -11.66 -4.07 1.43
N CYS A 121 -10.75 -3.11 1.22
CA CYS A 121 -9.43 -3.16 1.83
C CYS A 121 -9.51 -2.89 3.34
N SER A 122 -8.51 -3.37 4.09
CA SER A 122 -8.39 -3.09 5.51
C SER A 122 -6.98 -2.64 5.87
N ALA A 123 -6.86 -1.63 6.73
CA ALA A 123 -5.58 -1.15 7.23
C ALA A 123 -5.60 -1.07 8.75
N TYR A 124 -4.84 -1.94 9.42
CA TYR A 124 -4.86 -2.03 10.88
C TYR A 124 -3.48 -2.26 11.48
N ASP A 125 -3.29 -1.85 12.73
CA ASP A 125 -2.10 -2.21 13.50
C ASP A 125 -2.47 -3.24 14.57
N LYS A 126 -1.70 -4.33 14.63
CA LYS A 126 -1.93 -5.40 15.61
C LYS A 126 -1.56 -5.02 17.04
N ASN A 127 -0.74 -3.98 17.23
CA ASN A 127 -0.21 -3.56 18.55
C ASN A 127 0.28 -4.75 19.41
N GLU A 128 0.90 -5.73 18.76
CA GLU A 128 1.26 -7.01 19.37
C GLU A 128 2.19 -6.78 20.57
N GLY A 129 1.85 -7.38 21.71
CA GLY A 129 2.61 -7.20 22.96
C GLY A 129 2.62 -5.77 23.51
N GLY A 130 1.71 -4.90 23.09
CA GLY A 130 1.69 -3.49 23.51
C GLY A 130 2.84 -2.67 22.94
N ARG A 131 3.44 -3.12 21.81
CA ARG A 131 4.56 -2.43 21.14
C ARG A 131 4.21 -1.02 20.66
N GLY A 132 2.92 -0.67 20.60
CA GLY A 132 2.32 0.55 20.04
C GLY A 132 1.98 0.41 18.57
N ASN A 133 1.28 1.41 18.01
CA ASN A 133 0.87 1.43 16.60
C ASN A 133 1.93 2.13 15.73
N TRP A 134 2.38 1.50 14.65
CA TRP A 134 3.48 1.92 13.79
C TRP A 134 3.02 2.63 12.51
N GLN A 135 1.96 2.13 11.87
CA GLN A 135 1.44 2.77 10.67
C GLN A 135 0.67 4.05 11.01
N ARG A 136 1.03 5.17 10.37
CA ARG A 136 0.53 6.50 10.68
C ARG A 136 -0.96 6.62 10.34
N TYR A 137 -1.30 6.41 9.07
CA TYR A 137 -2.67 6.35 8.60
C TYR A 137 -2.99 4.98 8.03
N GLY A 138 -4.26 4.59 8.09
CA GLY A 138 -4.74 3.43 7.34
C GLY A 138 -4.72 3.70 5.84
N PHE A 139 -5.32 4.84 5.45
CA PHE A 139 -5.39 5.31 4.08
C PHE A 139 -4.94 6.77 3.97
N PHE A 140 -3.85 7.00 3.26
CA PHE A 140 -3.37 8.34 2.94
C PHE A 140 -3.65 8.71 1.48
N LEU A 141 -4.17 9.92 1.27
CA LEU A 141 -4.46 10.46 -0.06
C LEU A 141 -3.92 11.90 -0.21
N GLY A 142 -2.94 12.08 -1.09
CA GLY A 142 -2.30 13.37 -1.35
C GLY A 142 -3.14 14.33 -2.19
N THR A 143 -2.77 15.63 -2.20
CA THR A 143 -3.55 16.72 -2.79
C THR A 143 -3.91 16.50 -4.27
N THR A 144 -3.02 15.89 -5.04
CA THR A 144 -3.17 15.72 -6.49
C THR A 144 -3.81 14.38 -6.87
N ALA A 145 -4.22 13.58 -5.89
CA ALA A 145 -5.01 12.39 -6.14
C ALA A 145 -6.49 12.75 -6.37
N ASN A 146 -7.02 12.35 -7.53
CA ASN A 146 -8.36 12.74 -7.98
C ASN A 146 -9.14 11.55 -8.52
N HIS A 147 -10.46 11.58 -8.45
CA HIS A 147 -11.33 10.47 -8.90
C HIS A 147 -10.96 9.13 -8.27
N CYS A 148 -10.49 9.13 -7.02
CA CYS A 148 -10.16 7.94 -6.27
C CYS A 148 -11.38 7.47 -5.46
N GLN A 149 -11.52 6.16 -5.30
CA GLN A 149 -12.56 5.53 -4.48
C GLN A 149 -11.89 4.72 -3.38
N ILE A 150 -12.23 5.01 -2.12
CA ILE A 150 -11.80 4.23 -0.96
C ILE A 150 -13.06 3.84 -0.19
N ILE A 151 -13.39 2.55 -0.19
CA ILE A 151 -14.48 1.97 0.62
C ILE A 151 -13.85 0.84 1.42
N ALA A 152 -13.52 1.12 2.68
CA ALA A 152 -12.55 0.30 3.40
C ALA A 152 -12.74 0.35 4.93
N THR A 153 -11.96 -0.47 5.65
CA THR A 153 -11.89 -0.43 7.11
C THR A 153 -10.51 -0.03 7.60
N ALA A 154 -10.43 0.72 8.71
CA ALA A 154 -9.15 1.01 9.33
C ALA A 154 -9.26 1.09 10.85
N ASP A 155 -8.36 0.43 11.56
CA ASP A 155 -8.39 0.31 13.02
C ASP A 155 -6.98 0.45 13.62
N ASN A 156 -6.86 1.00 14.82
CA ASN A 156 -5.60 1.12 15.57
C ASN A 156 -4.43 1.73 14.77
N ASN A 157 -4.70 2.59 13.78
CA ASN A 157 -3.67 3.37 13.12
C ASN A 157 -3.15 4.43 14.10
N ALA A 158 -1.86 4.75 14.02
CA ALA A 158 -1.20 5.55 15.05
C ALA A 158 -1.68 7.01 15.10
N THR A 159 -2.08 7.57 13.96
CA THR A 159 -2.62 8.94 13.89
C THR A 159 -4.13 8.94 13.64
N ALA A 160 -4.59 8.31 12.56
CA ALA A 160 -6.01 8.26 12.21
C ALA A 160 -6.31 7.16 11.16
N PRO A 161 -7.58 6.76 10.96
CA PRO A 161 -7.97 5.87 9.88
C PRO A 161 -7.62 6.41 8.48
N THR A 162 -7.74 7.73 8.30
CA THR A 162 -7.46 8.43 7.02
C THR A 162 -6.58 9.66 7.22
N GLY A 163 -5.76 10.00 6.23
CA GLY A 163 -4.93 11.20 6.24
C GLY A 163 -4.66 11.78 4.85
N GLY A 164 -4.17 13.03 4.83
CA GLY A 164 -3.85 13.75 3.59
C GLY A 164 -5.00 14.63 3.09
N THR A 165 -4.63 15.68 2.36
CA THR A 165 -5.54 16.72 1.83
C THR A 165 -6.46 16.20 0.74
N GLY A 166 -6.08 15.13 0.03
CA GLY A 166 -6.89 14.49 -1.00
C GLY A 166 -8.15 13.83 -0.45
N ILE A 167 -8.19 13.51 0.85
CA ILE A 167 -9.37 12.91 1.50
C ILE A 167 -10.59 13.83 1.43
N GLY A 168 -10.39 15.15 1.55
CA GLY A 168 -11.47 16.15 1.49
C GLY A 168 -11.82 16.64 0.09
N ASN A 169 -11.15 16.13 -0.96
CA ASN A 169 -11.38 16.57 -2.33
C ASN A 169 -12.72 16.00 -2.84
N ALA A 170 -13.61 16.89 -3.32
CA ALA A 170 -14.95 16.54 -3.79
C ALA A 170 -15.00 15.58 -4.99
N THR A 171 -13.88 15.40 -5.69
CA THR A 171 -13.79 14.41 -6.79
C THR A 171 -13.53 12.99 -6.30
N ASN A 172 -13.19 12.80 -5.03
CA ASN A 172 -12.89 11.51 -4.43
C ASN A 172 -14.09 11.01 -3.62
N LEU A 173 -14.28 9.70 -3.61
CA LEU A 173 -15.27 9.03 -2.76
C LEU A 173 -14.53 8.31 -1.64
N ILE A 174 -14.67 8.78 -0.40
CA ILE A 174 -14.00 8.21 0.77
C ILE A 174 -15.04 7.75 1.79
N MET A 175 -15.06 6.45 2.05
CA MET A 175 -15.89 5.77 3.04
C MET A 175 -15.00 4.81 3.82
N VAL A 176 -14.39 5.29 4.89
CA VAL A 176 -13.54 4.50 5.78
C VAL A 176 -14.18 4.45 7.15
N ALA A 177 -14.36 3.24 7.68
CA ALA A 177 -14.94 3.01 9.00
C ALA A 177 -14.06 2.09 9.84
N GLY A 178 -14.11 2.25 11.15
CA GLY A 178 -13.34 1.48 12.12
C GLY A 178 -13.17 2.28 13.39
#